data_AF-A0A3D2VWI0-F1
#
_entry.id   AF-A0A3D2VWI0-F1
#
_cell.length_a   1.000
_cell.length_b   1.000
_cell.length_c   1.000
_cell.angle_alpha   90.00
_cell.angle_beta   90.00
_cell.angle_gamma   90.00
#
_symmetry.space_group_name_H-M   'P 1'
#
loop_
_entity.id
_entity.type
_entity.pdbx_description
1 polymer ?
#
loop_
_entity_poly.entity_id
_entity_poly.type
_entity_poly.pdbx_seq_one_letter_code
_entity_poly.pdbx_strand_id
1 'polypeptide(L)'
;LVWSGEIISSFFFQAEDGIRDLVRSRGLGDVYKRQMAVGAVRDFVLGARLLDGKGDLLNFGGQVMKNVAGYDVSRLLAGSLGCLGVLVEVSLKVLPKPLEEATLHFELSEAEAFGRFDRWAGQALPVSASAWSEGALRLRLSGAGPAVAAAGRTLGGEALEEGAATAFWAGLRDQAAPFFATGSAALIRLALPAGTPTVALPGSHLVEWGGAQRWCWAEPDRLPALRALAVAHGGHATLFRAPPGRAGDDVFTPLTAPLLRIHRALKRQFDPAGAFNRGRMYAEV
;
A
#
# COMPACT_ATOMS: atom_id res chain seq x y z
N LEU A 1 -27.12 28.53 -10.30
CA LEU A 1 -25.80 28.83 -9.73
C LEU A 1 -24.79 27.95 -10.42
N VAL A 2 -24.00 28.58 -11.30
CA VAL A 2 -22.90 27.98 -12.06
C VAL A 2 -21.84 27.51 -11.07
N TRP A 3 -21.54 26.21 -11.05
CA TRP A 3 -20.39 25.66 -10.32
C TRP A 3 -19.38 25.19 -11.36
N SER A 4 -18.25 25.88 -11.41
CA SER A 4 -17.15 25.72 -12.35
C SER A 4 -16.34 24.43 -12.08
N GLY A 5 -16.48 23.45 -12.97
CA GLY A 5 -15.40 22.98 -13.85
C GLY A 5 -14.14 22.26 -13.32
N GLU A 6 -13.69 22.44 -12.08
CA GLU A 6 -12.31 22.01 -11.70
C GLU A 6 -12.21 20.90 -10.63
N ILE A 7 -13.32 20.45 -10.06
CA ILE A 7 -13.28 19.50 -8.91
C ILE A 7 -13.31 18.02 -9.33
N ILE A 8 -13.64 17.71 -10.58
CA ILE A 8 -13.93 16.32 -11.01
C ILE A 8 -12.66 15.53 -11.41
N SER A 9 -11.52 16.20 -11.62
CA SER A 9 -10.30 15.56 -12.17
C SER A 9 -9.30 15.03 -11.13
N SER A 10 -9.48 15.30 -9.85
CA SER A 10 -8.51 14.94 -8.79
C SER A 10 -8.84 13.69 -7.98
N PHE A 11 -9.91 12.97 -8.33
CA PHE A 11 -10.29 11.73 -7.64
C PHE A 11 -9.45 10.55 -8.18
N PHE A 12 -8.82 9.80 -7.27
CA PHE A 12 -8.00 8.59 -7.48
C PHE A 12 -6.48 8.79 -7.64
N PHE A 13 -5.83 9.28 -6.58
CA PHE A 13 -4.40 9.07 -6.35
C PHE A 13 -4.22 7.93 -5.34
N GLN A 14 -3.89 6.73 -5.83
CA GLN A 14 -3.77 5.46 -5.10
C GLN A 14 -4.96 5.12 -4.18
N ALA A 15 -5.41 3.87 -4.18
CA ALA A 15 -6.29 3.39 -3.11
C ALA A 15 -5.63 3.49 -1.69
N GLU A 16 -4.42 4.05 -1.60
CA GLU A 16 -3.59 4.22 -0.43
C GLU A 16 -3.59 5.68 0.11
N ASP A 17 -3.89 6.70 -0.73
CA ASP A 17 -3.84 8.12 -0.33
C ASP A 17 -5.16 8.91 -0.55
N GLY A 18 -6.05 8.47 -1.44
CA GLY A 18 -7.28 9.23 -1.77
C GLY A 18 -8.43 9.18 -0.76
N ILE A 19 -8.41 8.28 0.25
CA ILE A 19 -9.43 8.21 1.31
C ILE A 19 -9.07 9.14 2.50
N ARG A 20 -8.29 10.18 2.24
CA ARG A 20 -7.85 11.15 3.25
C ARG A 20 -8.78 12.36 3.38
N ASP A 21 -9.44 12.78 2.30
CA ASP A 21 -10.06 14.12 2.27
C ASP A 21 -11.60 14.18 2.33
N LEU A 22 -12.33 13.08 2.08
CA LEU A 22 -13.81 13.17 2.01
C LEU A 22 -14.55 12.49 3.17
N VAL A 23 -13.91 11.59 3.91
CA VAL A 23 -14.54 10.92 5.05
C VAL A 23 -13.60 11.06 6.22
N ARG A 24 -14.11 11.49 7.38
CA ARG A 24 -13.45 11.40 8.70
C ARG A 24 -13.22 9.93 9.12
N SER A 25 -12.82 9.06 8.20
CA SER A 25 -12.46 7.67 8.45
C SER A 25 -11.03 7.65 8.96
N ARG A 26 -10.90 7.91 10.27
CA ARG A 26 -9.63 7.71 11.00
C ARG A 26 -9.13 6.26 10.96
N GLY A 27 -9.91 5.31 10.41
CA GLY A 27 -9.61 3.88 10.41
C GLY A 27 -8.90 3.35 9.16
N LEU A 28 -9.12 3.95 7.97
CA LEU A 28 -8.65 3.31 6.73
C LEU A 28 -7.13 3.44 6.53
N GLY A 29 -6.51 4.51 7.01
CA GLY A 29 -5.06 4.64 6.96
C GLY A 29 -4.34 3.60 7.84
N ASP A 30 -4.97 3.13 8.93
CA ASP A 30 -4.37 2.10 9.78
C ASP A 30 -4.43 0.69 9.13
N VAL A 31 -5.37 0.47 8.19
CA VAL A 31 -5.43 -0.76 7.39
C VAL A 31 -4.12 -0.98 6.63
N TYR A 32 -3.50 0.09 6.13
CA TYR A 32 -2.24 0.03 5.42
C TYR A 32 -1.12 -0.56 6.29
N LYS A 33 -0.90 -0.04 7.51
CA LYS A 33 0.14 -0.59 8.39
C LYS A 33 -0.18 -1.99 8.89
N ARG A 34 -1.47 -2.37 8.89
CA ARG A 34 -1.94 -3.72 9.19
C ARG A 34 -2.01 -4.66 8.01
N GLN A 35 -1.61 -4.26 6.80
CA GLN A 35 -1.78 -5.05 5.59
C GLN A 35 -1.21 -6.47 5.73
N MET A 36 -0.06 -6.61 6.41
CA MET A 36 0.54 -7.91 6.72
C MET A 36 -0.38 -8.84 7.53
N ALA A 37 -1.22 -8.28 8.40
CA ALA A 37 -2.12 -9.03 9.27
C ALA A 37 -3.56 -9.15 8.73
N VAL A 38 -4.05 -8.16 7.98
CA VAL A 38 -5.48 -8.06 7.62
C VAL A 38 -5.78 -7.99 6.12
N GLY A 39 -4.74 -7.89 5.27
CA GLY A 39 -4.87 -7.78 3.82
C GLY A 39 -4.83 -6.33 3.30
N ALA A 40 -4.75 -6.21 1.98
CA ALA A 40 -4.68 -4.91 1.28
C ALA A 40 -6.08 -4.32 1.07
N VAL A 41 -6.18 -3.05 0.67
CA VAL A 41 -7.47 -2.35 0.47
C VAL A 41 -8.43 -3.13 -0.44
N ARG A 42 -7.93 -3.79 -1.48
CA ARG A 42 -8.76 -4.64 -2.36
C ARG A 42 -9.49 -5.75 -1.60
N ASP A 43 -8.88 -6.30 -0.54
CA ASP A 43 -9.45 -7.39 0.25
C ASP A 43 -10.59 -6.88 1.16
N PHE A 44 -10.74 -5.56 1.29
CA PHE A 44 -11.82 -4.90 2.00
C PHE A 44 -12.99 -4.53 1.08
N VAL A 45 -12.80 -4.52 -0.23
CA VAL A 45 -13.89 -4.21 -1.18
C VAL A 45 -14.83 -5.41 -1.29
N LEU A 46 -16.07 -5.22 -0.86
CA LEU A 46 -17.17 -6.20 -0.98
C LEU A 46 -17.95 -6.02 -2.29
N GLY A 47 -18.00 -4.78 -2.77
CA GLY A 47 -18.66 -4.41 -4.01
C GLY A 47 -18.41 -2.95 -4.36
N ALA A 48 -18.66 -2.60 -5.63
CA ALA A 48 -18.51 -1.25 -6.13
C ALA A 48 -19.50 -0.99 -7.27
N ARG A 49 -19.89 0.28 -7.41
CA ARG A 49 -20.66 0.78 -8.55
C ARG A 49 -19.82 1.81 -9.28
N LEU A 50 -19.77 1.73 -10.60
CA LEU A 50 -19.03 2.69 -11.41
C LEU A 50 -19.75 3.05 -12.70
N LEU A 51 -19.45 4.27 -13.17
CA LEU A 51 -19.81 4.72 -14.51
C LEU A 51 -18.67 4.35 -15.47
N ASP A 52 -19.00 3.61 -16.53
CA ASP A 52 -18.03 3.25 -17.57
C ASP A 52 -17.92 4.36 -18.66
N GLY A 53 -17.05 4.17 -19.65
CA GLY A 53 -16.79 5.14 -20.70
C GLY A 53 -17.92 5.27 -21.73
N LYS A 54 -18.97 4.45 -21.63
CA LYS A 54 -20.21 4.59 -22.41
C LYS A 54 -21.28 5.36 -21.63
N GLY A 55 -21.06 5.63 -20.35
CA GLY A 55 -22.04 6.22 -19.47
C GLY A 55 -22.99 5.19 -18.83
N ASP A 56 -22.65 3.89 -18.91
CA ASP A 56 -23.44 2.85 -18.28
C ASP A 56 -23.05 2.72 -16.80
N LEU A 57 -24.05 2.59 -15.92
CA LEU A 57 -23.85 2.37 -14.50
C LEU A 57 -23.73 0.87 -14.21
N LEU A 58 -22.50 0.42 -13.93
CA LEU A 58 -22.17 -0.97 -13.68
C LEU A 58 -22.10 -1.25 -12.17
N ASN A 59 -22.59 -2.42 -11.75
CA ASN A 59 -22.57 -2.87 -10.36
C ASN A 59 -21.76 -4.18 -10.27
N PHE A 60 -20.77 -4.21 -9.38
CA PHE A 60 -19.90 -5.38 -9.17
C PHE A 60 -19.87 -5.78 -7.69
N GLY A 61 -19.89 -7.08 -7.42
CA GLY A 61 -19.94 -7.63 -6.06
C GLY A 61 -21.32 -7.44 -5.41
N GLY A 62 -21.36 -7.47 -4.08
CA GLY A 62 -22.61 -7.36 -3.32
C GLY A 62 -22.40 -7.64 -1.83
N GLN A 63 -23.38 -7.30 -1.00
CA GLN A 63 -23.32 -7.46 0.46
C GLN A 63 -23.48 -8.92 0.95
N VAL A 64 -23.73 -9.87 0.05
CA VAL A 64 -24.00 -11.29 0.38
C VAL A 64 -22.81 -12.18 0.07
N MET A 65 -22.46 -13.07 1.02
CA MET A 65 -21.28 -13.95 1.04
C MET A 65 -21.18 -15.00 -0.08
N LYS A 66 -22.04 -14.96 -1.11
CA LYS A 66 -22.08 -15.98 -2.17
C LYS A 66 -21.95 -15.34 -3.55
N ASN A 67 -20.76 -14.83 -3.87
CA ASN A 67 -20.41 -14.41 -5.22
C ASN A 67 -19.88 -15.62 -5.99
N VAL A 68 -20.77 -16.44 -6.56
CA VAL A 68 -20.41 -17.66 -7.30
C VAL A 68 -20.83 -17.50 -8.76
N ALA A 69 -20.17 -16.58 -9.48
CA ALA A 69 -19.94 -16.59 -10.93
C ALA A 69 -19.29 -15.25 -11.36
N GLY A 70 -18.19 -15.32 -12.11
CA GLY A 70 -17.56 -14.16 -12.76
C GLY A 70 -16.21 -13.71 -12.18
N TYR A 71 -15.52 -12.83 -12.90
CA TYR A 71 -14.27 -12.21 -12.46
C TYR A 71 -14.53 -11.18 -11.35
N ASP A 72 -13.64 -11.10 -10.35
CA ASP A 72 -13.75 -10.17 -9.23
C ASP A 72 -13.33 -8.74 -9.64
N VAL A 73 -14.20 -8.10 -10.42
CA VAL A 73 -13.99 -6.73 -10.90
C VAL A 73 -13.94 -5.75 -9.73
N SER A 74 -14.71 -5.97 -8.67
CA SER A 74 -14.73 -5.07 -7.51
C SER A 74 -13.35 -4.93 -6.86
N ARG A 75 -12.59 -6.02 -6.75
CA ARG A 75 -11.21 -5.95 -6.25
C ARG A 75 -10.23 -5.36 -7.24
N LEU A 76 -10.45 -5.56 -8.54
CA LEU A 76 -9.63 -4.98 -9.62
C LEU A 76 -9.67 -3.43 -9.62
N LEU A 77 -10.79 -2.84 -9.22
CA LEU A 77 -10.94 -1.39 -9.16
C LEU A 77 -10.00 -0.74 -8.15
N ALA A 78 -9.65 -1.43 -7.07
CA ALA A 78 -8.67 -0.96 -6.12
C ALA A 78 -7.27 -0.93 -6.76
N GLY A 79 -6.71 0.27 -6.90
CA GLY A 79 -5.44 0.49 -7.60
C GLY A 79 -5.58 0.74 -9.11
N SER A 80 -6.80 0.78 -9.65
CA SER A 80 -7.03 1.11 -11.08
C SER A 80 -6.83 2.58 -11.44
N LEU A 81 -6.66 3.45 -10.42
CA LEU A 81 -6.43 4.90 -10.58
C LEU A 81 -7.45 5.60 -11.48
N GLY A 82 -8.72 5.17 -11.42
CA GLY A 82 -9.81 5.73 -12.24
C GLY A 82 -9.73 5.36 -13.72
N CYS A 83 -8.76 4.54 -14.15
CA CYS A 83 -8.60 4.17 -15.56
C CYS A 83 -9.73 3.28 -16.09
N LEU A 84 -10.52 2.64 -15.22
CA LEU A 84 -11.59 1.72 -15.61
C LEU A 84 -13.00 2.31 -15.43
N GLY A 85 -13.11 3.58 -15.02
CA GLY A 85 -14.39 4.22 -14.75
C GLY A 85 -14.38 5.10 -13.52
N VAL A 86 -15.46 5.85 -13.36
CA VAL A 86 -15.68 6.71 -12.20
C VAL A 86 -16.41 5.90 -11.13
N LEU A 87 -15.78 5.67 -9.99
CA LEU A 87 -16.45 5.02 -8.86
C LEU A 87 -17.53 5.95 -8.31
N VAL A 88 -18.75 5.42 -8.22
CA VAL A 88 -19.93 6.12 -7.69
C VAL A 88 -20.24 5.65 -6.27
N GLU A 89 -20.03 4.36 -5.99
CA GLU A 89 -20.30 3.76 -4.69
C GLU A 89 -19.28 2.65 -4.41
N VAL A 90 -18.87 2.49 -3.16
CA VAL A 90 -18.02 1.38 -2.72
C VAL A 90 -18.56 0.83 -1.40
N SER A 91 -18.75 -0.48 -1.36
CA SER A 91 -19.07 -1.22 -0.13
C SER A 91 -17.79 -1.85 0.42
N LEU A 92 -17.45 -1.50 1.66
CA LEU A 92 -16.25 -2.00 2.34
C LEU A 92 -16.64 -2.88 3.53
N LYS A 93 -15.91 -3.96 3.76
CA LYS A 93 -15.94 -4.65 5.06
C LYS A 93 -15.19 -3.79 6.08
N VAL A 94 -15.64 -3.85 7.33
CA VAL A 94 -14.93 -3.20 8.45
C VAL A 94 -14.44 -4.27 9.42
N LEU A 95 -13.33 -3.98 10.08
CA LEU A 95 -12.76 -4.84 11.11
C LEU A 95 -12.96 -4.20 12.48
N PRO A 96 -13.13 -5.00 13.54
CA PRO A 96 -13.21 -4.48 14.90
C PRO A 96 -11.90 -3.77 15.26
N LYS A 97 -12.01 -2.68 16.02
CA LYS A 97 -10.85 -2.05 16.66
C LYS A 97 -10.25 -3.07 17.65
N PRO A 98 -8.91 -3.26 17.68
CA PRO A 98 -8.29 -4.10 18.70
C PRO A 98 -8.58 -3.55 20.10
N LEU A 99 -8.65 -4.44 21.09
CA LEU A 99 -8.88 -4.07 22.49
C LEU A 99 -7.63 -3.40 23.07
N GLU A 100 -6.46 -3.94 22.77
CA GLU A 100 -5.18 -3.44 23.23
C GLU A 100 -4.15 -3.43 22.12
N GLU A 101 -3.22 -2.47 22.20
CA GLU A 101 -2.05 -2.39 21.37
C GLU A 101 -0.80 -2.15 22.23
N ALA A 102 0.31 -2.73 21.83
CA ALA A 102 1.61 -2.45 22.42
C ALA A 102 2.64 -2.33 21.29
N THR A 103 3.63 -1.45 21.45
CA THR A 103 4.76 -1.37 20.50
C THR A 103 6.04 -1.75 21.20
N LEU A 104 6.76 -2.70 20.62
CA LEU A 104 8.06 -3.15 21.08
C LEU A 104 9.15 -2.51 20.23
N HIS A 105 10.23 -2.10 20.89
CA HIS A 105 11.41 -1.49 20.29
C HIS A 105 12.62 -2.42 20.45
N PHE A 106 13.37 -2.59 19.37
CA PHE A 106 14.59 -3.37 19.34
C PHE A 106 15.68 -2.59 18.61
N GLU A 107 16.81 -2.38 19.26
CA GLU A 107 18.05 -1.95 18.61
C GLU A 107 18.71 -3.18 17.96
N LEU A 108 18.67 -3.25 16.62
CA LEU A 108 19.21 -4.37 15.85
C LEU A 108 19.46 -4.00 14.39
N SER A 109 20.46 -4.63 13.79
CA SER A 109 20.77 -4.47 12.37
C SER A 109 19.62 -4.97 11.49
N GLU A 110 19.58 -4.54 10.22
CA GLU A 110 18.56 -5.01 9.27
C GLU A 110 18.58 -6.54 9.15
N ALA A 111 19.76 -7.14 9.02
CA ALA A 111 19.90 -8.59 8.89
C ALA A 111 19.32 -9.33 10.11
N GLU A 112 19.53 -8.81 11.32
CA GLU A 112 18.93 -9.36 12.53
C GLU A 112 17.41 -9.19 12.57
N ALA A 113 16.88 -8.07 12.02
CA ALA A 113 15.45 -7.83 11.90
C ALA A 113 14.80 -8.89 11.00
N PHE A 114 15.39 -9.16 9.82
CA PHE A 114 14.94 -10.21 8.91
C PHE A 114 15.01 -11.59 9.56
N GLY A 115 16.11 -11.90 10.24
CA GLY A 115 16.22 -13.15 11.02
C GLY A 115 15.19 -13.26 12.15
N ARG A 116 14.66 -12.14 12.67
CA ARG A 116 13.50 -12.17 13.59
C ARG A 116 12.21 -12.43 12.83
N PHE A 117 11.97 -11.74 11.72
CA PHE A 117 10.77 -11.94 10.90
C PHE A 117 10.62 -13.41 10.46
N ASP A 118 11.70 -14.05 10.01
CA ASP A 118 11.69 -15.45 9.60
C ASP A 118 11.37 -16.40 10.76
N ARG A 119 11.92 -16.13 11.95
CA ARG A 119 11.64 -16.92 13.15
C ARG A 119 10.20 -16.75 13.63
N TRP A 120 9.67 -15.53 13.52
CA TRP A 120 8.30 -15.20 13.92
C TRP A 120 7.27 -15.62 12.88
N ALA A 121 7.68 -15.81 11.63
CA ALA A 121 6.83 -16.35 10.58
C ALA A 121 6.30 -17.73 10.99
N GLY A 122 4.99 -17.92 10.83
CA GLY A 122 4.32 -19.16 11.23
C GLY A 122 3.98 -19.27 12.73
N GLN A 123 4.42 -18.33 13.58
CA GLN A 123 3.94 -18.25 14.96
C GLN A 123 2.62 -17.50 15.04
N ALA A 124 1.75 -17.89 15.97
CA ALA A 124 0.47 -17.21 16.24
C ALA A 124 0.65 -15.92 17.05
N LEU A 125 1.51 -15.02 16.57
CA LEU A 125 1.80 -13.74 17.21
C LEU A 125 0.80 -12.68 16.73
N PRO A 126 0.28 -11.81 17.63
CA PRO A 126 -0.65 -10.74 17.28
C PRO A 126 0.08 -9.53 16.64
N VAL A 127 1.07 -9.78 15.78
CA VAL A 127 1.82 -8.71 15.10
C VAL A 127 0.92 -8.05 14.07
N SER A 128 0.71 -6.75 14.24
CA SER A 128 -0.14 -5.95 13.37
C SER A 128 0.65 -4.95 12.52
N ALA A 129 1.90 -4.62 12.87
CA ALA A 129 2.77 -3.81 12.03
C ALA A 129 4.24 -4.02 12.39
N SER A 130 5.14 -3.78 11.44
CA SER A 130 6.58 -3.72 11.67
C SER A 130 7.20 -2.61 10.83
N ALA A 131 8.20 -1.94 11.39
CA ALA A 131 8.98 -0.90 10.74
C ALA A 131 10.42 -0.94 11.24
N TRP A 132 11.38 -1.20 10.36
CA TRP A 132 12.80 -1.11 10.63
C TRP A 132 13.40 0.07 9.88
N SER A 133 14.16 0.91 10.59
CA SER A 133 14.92 2.02 10.02
C SER A 133 16.04 2.41 10.97
N GLU A 134 17.18 2.83 10.43
CA GLU A 134 18.29 3.40 11.21
C GLU A 134 18.76 2.51 12.37
N GLY A 135 18.85 1.19 12.14
CA GLY A 135 19.37 0.25 13.14
C GLY A 135 18.36 -0.15 14.23
N ALA A 136 17.07 0.18 14.07
CA ALA A 136 16.07 -0.16 15.05
C ALA A 136 14.75 -0.65 14.42
N LEU A 137 14.19 -1.72 15.00
CA LEU A 137 12.89 -2.30 14.67
C LEU A 137 11.84 -1.85 15.68
N ARG A 138 10.72 -1.34 15.19
CA ARG A 138 9.48 -1.15 15.95
C ARG A 138 8.44 -2.16 15.48
N LEU A 139 7.85 -2.88 16.42
CA LEU A 139 6.90 -3.96 16.17
C LEU A 139 5.60 -3.67 16.93
N ARG A 140 4.50 -3.48 16.22
CA ARG A 140 3.18 -3.29 16.83
C ARG A 140 2.49 -4.63 17.02
N LEU A 141 1.98 -4.83 18.23
CA LEU A 141 1.10 -5.92 18.61
C LEU A 141 -0.31 -5.36 18.77
N SER A 142 -1.33 -6.05 18.26
CA SER A 142 -2.72 -5.63 18.43
C SER A 142 -3.63 -6.83 18.64
N GLY A 143 -4.47 -6.81 19.68
CA GLY A 143 -5.37 -7.93 19.97
C GLY A 143 -6.05 -7.82 21.32
N ALA A 144 -6.36 -8.97 21.91
CA ALA A 144 -6.80 -9.06 23.31
C ALA A 144 -5.59 -8.89 24.24
N GLY A 145 -5.79 -8.21 25.38
CA GLY A 145 -4.72 -7.90 26.33
C GLY A 145 -3.84 -9.09 26.75
N PRO A 146 -4.41 -10.25 27.13
CA PRO A 146 -3.60 -11.42 27.46
C PRO A 146 -2.70 -11.89 26.31
N ALA A 147 -3.16 -11.81 25.06
CA ALA A 147 -2.39 -12.19 23.89
C ALA A 147 -1.27 -11.18 23.59
N VAL A 148 -1.57 -9.88 23.67
CA VAL A 148 -0.59 -8.80 23.51
C VAL A 148 0.50 -8.90 24.58
N ALA A 149 0.12 -9.06 25.85
CA ALA A 149 1.06 -9.19 26.96
C ALA A 149 1.92 -10.47 26.86
N ALA A 150 1.34 -11.60 26.47
CA ALA A 150 2.07 -12.85 26.27
C ALA A 150 3.08 -12.74 25.12
N ALA A 151 2.67 -12.15 24.00
CA ALA A 151 3.56 -11.89 22.88
C ALA A 151 4.68 -10.92 23.25
N GLY A 152 4.37 -9.85 23.99
CA GLY A 152 5.38 -8.91 24.53
C GLY A 152 6.48 -9.61 25.33
N ARG A 153 6.10 -10.49 26.26
CA ARG A 153 7.06 -11.29 27.04
C ARG A 153 7.88 -12.25 26.19
N THR A 154 7.27 -12.85 25.17
CA THR A 154 7.91 -13.85 24.29
C THR A 154 8.89 -13.21 23.31
N LEU A 155 8.52 -12.08 22.73
CA LEU A 155 9.30 -11.36 21.72
C LEU A 155 10.42 -10.54 22.36
N GLY A 156 10.21 -10.08 23.60
CA GLY A 156 11.10 -9.18 24.31
C GLY A 156 11.10 -7.77 23.71
N GLY A 157 12.21 -7.05 23.87
CA GLY A 157 12.32 -5.65 23.45
C GLY A 157 11.77 -4.69 24.48
N GLU A 158 12.04 -3.41 24.27
CA GLU A 158 11.59 -2.35 25.15
C GLU A 158 10.19 -1.90 24.74
N ALA A 159 9.25 -1.87 25.68
CA ALA A 159 7.92 -1.34 25.41
C ALA A 159 8.02 0.19 25.24
N LEU A 160 7.54 0.69 24.10
CA LEU A 160 7.38 2.12 23.90
C LEU A 160 6.17 2.63 24.67
N GLU A 161 6.30 3.85 25.21
CA GLU A 161 5.18 4.61 25.76
C GLU A 161 4.09 4.82 24.69
N GLU A 162 2.82 4.77 25.09
CA GLU A 162 1.67 4.73 24.18
C GLU A 162 1.58 5.96 23.27
N GLY A 163 1.85 7.16 23.79
CA GLY A 163 1.91 8.40 23.04
C GLY A 163 3.03 8.39 21.99
N ALA A 164 4.24 7.99 22.37
CA ALA A 164 5.37 7.85 21.47
C ALA A 164 5.10 6.82 20.36
N ALA A 165 4.53 5.66 20.71
CA ALA A 165 4.12 4.64 19.76
C ALA A 165 3.06 5.16 18.78
N THR A 166 2.04 5.84 19.28
CA THR A 166 0.96 6.43 18.47
C THR A 166 1.52 7.44 17.48
N ALA A 167 2.39 8.35 17.92
CA ALA A 167 3.02 9.35 17.07
C ALA A 167 3.90 8.70 15.99
N PHE A 168 4.68 7.67 16.34
CA PHE A 168 5.51 6.93 15.40
C PHE A 168 4.69 6.29 14.28
N TRP A 169 3.66 5.51 14.63
CA TRP A 169 2.83 4.83 13.64
C TRP A 169 1.99 5.79 12.80
N ALA A 170 1.49 6.89 13.39
CA ALA A 170 0.83 7.96 12.66
C ALA A 170 1.79 8.62 11.66
N GLY A 171 3.02 8.93 12.08
CA GLY A 171 4.05 9.50 11.21
C GLY A 171 4.37 8.61 10.01
N LEU A 172 4.48 7.29 10.21
CA LEU A 172 4.70 6.36 9.10
C LEU A 172 3.48 6.20 8.19
N ARG A 173 2.27 6.20 8.75
CA ARG A 173 1.01 6.08 8.00
C ARG A 173 0.78 7.30 7.12
N ASP A 174 0.94 8.47 7.71
CA ASP A 174 0.63 9.74 7.08
C ASP A 174 1.84 10.30 6.30
N GLN A 175 2.94 9.53 6.23
CA GLN A 175 4.22 9.92 5.63
C GLN A 175 4.77 11.24 6.19
N ALA A 176 4.52 11.50 7.46
CA ALA A 176 5.01 12.66 8.21
C ALA A 176 6.25 12.34 9.06
N ALA A 177 6.69 11.08 9.10
CA ALA A 177 7.93 10.70 9.78
C ALA A 177 9.16 11.34 9.12
N PRO A 178 10.26 11.61 9.85
CA PRO A 178 11.46 12.25 9.31
C PRO A 178 12.02 11.59 8.03
N PHE A 179 11.93 10.25 7.94
CA PHE A 179 12.32 9.51 6.74
C PHE A 179 11.62 9.98 5.46
N PHE A 180 10.36 10.44 5.53
CA PHE A 180 9.56 10.87 4.37
C PHE A 180 9.67 12.36 4.07
N ALA A 181 10.49 13.11 4.81
CA ALA A 181 10.73 14.52 4.55
C ALA A 181 11.25 14.70 3.11
N THR A 182 10.61 15.60 2.36
CA THR A 182 10.88 15.76 0.92
C THR A 182 12.30 16.26 0.68
N GLY A 183 13.09 15.47 -0.05
CA GLY A 183 14.41 15.86 -0.55
C GLY A 183 14.42 16.12 -2.06
N SER A 184 15.62 16.26 -2.62
CA SER A 184 15.86 16.37 -4.07
C SER A 184 15.85 15.02 -4.80
N ALA A 185 15.86 13.91 -4.07
CA ALA A 185 15.88 12.55 -4.60
C ALA A 185 14.46 12.02 -4.88
N ALA A 186 14.37 10.90 -5.62
CA ALA A 186 13.13 10.16 -5.81
C ALA A 186 12.86 9.23 -4.61
N LEU A 187 11.60 9.17 -4.16
CA LEU A 187 11.16 8.14 -3.21
C LEU A 187 10.66 6.93 -3.98
N ILE A 188 11.30 5.79 -3.76
CA ILE A 188 11.00 4.54 -4.46
C ILE A 188 10.43 3.54 -3.47
N ARG A 189 9.30 2.93 -3.83
CA ARG A 189 8.66 1.87 -3.06
C ARG A 189 8.86 0.52 -3.76
N LEU A 190 9.48 -0.42 -3.08
CA LEU A 190 9.63 -1.80 -3.51
C LEU A 190 8.60 -2.65 -2.75
N ALA A 191 7.80 -3.41 -3.47
CA ALA A 191 6.97 -4.48 -2.93
C ALA A 191 7.60 -5.81 -3.34
N LEU A 192 8.05 -6.58 -2.35
CA LEU A 192 8.75 -7.84 -2.52
C LEU A 192 7.96 -8.96 -1.84
N PRO A 193 8.07 -10.22 -2.30
CA PRO A 193 7.47 -11.34 -1.59
C PRO A 193 7.94 -11.43 -0.14
N ALA A 194 7.06 -11.87 0.75
CA ALA A 194 7.44 -12.18 2.13
C ALA A 194 8.58 -13.21 2.15
N GLY A 195 9.55 -13.03 3.06
CA GLY A 195 10.75 -13.88 3.14
C GLY A 195 11.85 -13.54 2.12
N THR A 196 11.67 -12.50 1.29
CA THR A 196 12.78 -11.98 0.46
C THR A 196 13.91 -11.50 1.39
N PRO A 197 15.18 -11.93 1.21
CA PRO A 197 16.29 -11.54 2.09
C PRO A 197 16.60 -10.05 1.99
N THR A 198 17.53 -9.56 2.82
CA THR A 198 18.06 -8.20 2.71
C THR A 198 18.64 -7.98 1.31
N VAL A 199 18.44 -6.78 0.77
CA VAL A 199 18.98 -6.38 -0.54
C VAL A 199 19.67 -5.04 -0.37
N ALA A 200 20.74 -4.81 -1.12
CA ALA A 200 21.44 -3.54 -1.09
C ALA A 200 20.56 -2.43 -1.69
N LEU A 201 20.05 -1.55 -0.83
CA LEU A 201 19.31 -0.34 -1.23
C LEU A 201 20.21 0.90 -1.09
N PRO A 202 20.05 1.90 -1.97
CA PRO A 202 20.79 3.14 -1.87
C PRO A 202 20.29 4.00 -0.71
N GLY A 203 21.20 4.82 -0.16
CA GLY A 203 20.87 5.84 0.83
C GLY A 203 20.28 5.25 2.12
N SER A 204 19.45 6.05 2.78
CA SER A 204 18.63 5.57 3.88
C SER A 204 17.40 4.81 3.33
N HIS A 205 17.01 3.75 4.03
CA HIS A 205 15.83 2.98 3.69
C HIS A 205 15.01 2.60 4.93
N LEU A 206 13.73 2.38 4.68
CA LEU A 206 12.74 1.96 5.66
C LEU A 206 12.16 0.63 5.18
N VAL A 207 12.12 -0.36 6.07
CA VAL A 207 11.56 -1.69 5.80
C VAL A 207 10.30 -1.86 6.63
N GLU A 208 9.19 -2.24 5.99
CA GLU A 208 7.90 -2.44 6.63
C GLU A 208 7.33 -3.82 6.29
N TRP A 209 6.30 -4.23 7.04
CA TRP A 209 5.52 -5.45 6.78
C TRP A 209 6.38 -6.72 6.69
N GLY A 210 7.34 -6.83 7.61
CA GLY A 210 8.20 -8.00 7.71
C GLY A 210 9.15 -8.14 6.52
N GLY A 211 9.49 -7.04 5.84
CA GLY A 211 10.41 -7.06 4.69
C GLY A 211 9.72 -7.00 3.34
N ALA A 212 8.39 -7.18 3.29
CA ALA A 212 7.62 -7.20 2.05
C ALA A 212 7.46 -5.80 1.42
N GLN A 213 7.57 -4.73 2.22
CA GLN A 213 7.62 -3.37 1.70
C GLN A 213 8.93 -2.71 2.08
N ARG A 214 9.59 -2.08 1.11
CA ARG A 214 10.82 -1.34 1.34
C ARG A 214 10.74 0.01 0.65
N TRP A 215 11.25 1.02 1.33
CA TRP A 215 11.33 2.38 0.82
C TRP A 215 12.78 2.80 0.78
N CYS A 216 13.21 3.44 -0.29
CA CYS A 216 14.53 4.08 -0.34
C CYS A 216 14.45 5.40 -1.10
N TRP A 217 15.29 6.34 -0.69
CA TRP A 217 15.58 7.53 -1.49
C TRP A 217 16.72 7.22 -2.44
N ALA A 218 16.52 7.54 -3.72
CA ALA A 218 17.54 7.32 -4.73
C ALA A 218 17.51 8.41 -5.80
N GLU A 219 18.66 8.61 -6.45
CA GLU A 219 18.70 9.39 -7.68
C GLU A 219 17.82 8.72 -8.75
N PRO A 220 17.11 9.50 -9.60
CA PRO A 220 16.13 8.93 -10.52
C PRO A 220 16.72 7.98 -11.58
N ASP A 221 18.00 8.11 -11.90
CA ASP A 221 18.74 7.21 -12.80
C ASP A 221 18.91 5.79 -12.22
N ARG A 222 18.73 5.62 -10.90
CA ARG A 222 18.78 4.32 -10.22
C ARG A 222 17.48 3.52 -10.35
N LEU A 223 16.38 4.13 -10.76
CA LEU A 223 15.06 3.50 -10.84
C LEU A 223 15.04 2.23 -11.72
N PRO A 224 15.67 2.17 -12.92
CA PRO A 224 15.74 0.95 -13.71
C PRO A 224 16.44 -0.21 -12.99
N ALA A 225 17.55 0.07 -12.29
CA ALA A 225 18.27 -0.94 -11.53
C ALA A 225 17.45 -1.49 -10.34
N LEU A 226 16.74 -0.61 -9.63
CA LEU A 226 15.85 -0.99 -8.53
C LEU A 226 14.63 -1.80 -9.01
N ARG A 227 14.10 -1.51 -10.19
CA ARG A 227 13.07 -2.34 -10.84
C ARG A 227 13.59 -3.72 -11.20
N ALA A 228 14.77 -3.79 -11.82
CA ALA A 228 15.39 -5.07 -12.15
C ALA A 228 15.64 -5.92 -10.89
N LEU A 229 16.13 -5.29 -9.82
CA LEU A 229 16.31 -5.92 -8.51
C LEU A 229 14.98 -6.47 -7.96
N ALA A 230 13.90 -5.68 -7.99
CA ALA A 230 12.60 -6.11 -7.49
C ALA A 230 12.04 -7.27 -8.33
N VAL A 231 12.09 -7.18 -9.66
CA VAL A 231 11.63 -8.22 -10.58
C VAL A 231 12.42 -9.52 -10.40
N ALA A 232 13.74 -9.45 -10.18
CA ALA A 232 14.58 -10.62 -9.92
C ALA A 232 14.15 -11.40 -8.67
N HIS A 233 13.49 -10.73 -7.72
CA HIS A 233 12.91 -11.33 -6.52
C HIS A 233 11.39 -11.57 -6.62
N GLY A 234 10.80 -11.45 -7.81
CA GLY A 234 9.36 -11.64 -8.03
C GLY A 234 8.48 -10.50 -7.49
N GLY A 235 9.06 -9.34 -7.24
CA GLY A 235 8.38 -8.13 -6.79
C GLY A 235 8.33 -7.03 -7.86
N HIS A 236 8.00 -5.81 -7.43
CA HIS A 236 7.99 -4.62 -8.28
C HIS A 236 8.48 -3.38 -7.53
N ALA A 237 8.98 -2.40 -8.28
CA ALA A 237 9.37 -1.08 -7.76
C ALA A 237 8.56 0.04 -8.45
N THR A 238 8.02 0.92 -7.63
CA THR A 238 7.21 2.07 -8.04
C THR A 238 7.93 3.36 -7.66
N LEU A 239 8.04 4.29 -8.60
CA LEU A 239 8.41 5.67 -8.29
C LEU A 239 7.24 6.30 -7.53
N PHE A 240 7.36 6.37 -6.21
CA PHE A 240 6.27 6.83 -5.35
C PHE A 240 6.21 8.36 -5.30
N ARG A 241 7.38 9.02 -5.22
CA ARG A 241 7.49 10.48 -5.32
C ARG A 241 8.63 10.82 -6.28
N ALA A 242 8.31 11.54 -7.36
CA ALA A 242 9.30 12.10 -8.26
C ALA A 242 9.99 13.32 -7.61
N PRO A 243 11.26 13.61 -7.96
CA PRO A 243 11.90 14.82 -7.50
C PRO A 243 11.25 16.07 -8.11
N PRO A 244 11.37 17.25 -7.46
CA PRO A 244 10.82 18.49 -7.99
C PRO A 244 11.29 18.78 -9.43
N GLY A 245 10.38 19.23 -10.29
CA GLY A 245 10.70 19.60 -11.68
C GLY A 245 10.73 18.43 -12.67
N ARG A 246 10.50 17.18 -12.22
CA ARG A 246 10.43 16.00 -13.08
C ARG A 246 8.99 15.49 -13.17
N ALA A 247 8.29 15.87 -14.24
CA ALA A 247 6.96 15.36 -14.56
C ALA A 247 7.06 14.36 -15.72
N GLY A 248 6.39 13.21 -15.61
CA GLY A 248 6.26 12.24 -16.71
C GLY A 248 7.21 11.03 -16.68
N ASP A 249 7.87 10.74 -15.55
CA ASP A 249 8.61 9.48 -15.40
C ASP A 249 7.64 8.28 -15.39
N ASP A 250 8.06 7.15 -15.98
CA ASP A 250 7.37 5.87 -15.82
C ASP A 250 7.24 5.60 -14.32
N VAL A 251 6.02 5.57 -13.79
CA VAL A 251 5.76 5.38 -12.35
C VAL A 251 5.92 3.91 -11.96
N PHE A 252 5.36 3.02 -12.77
CA PHE A 252 5.23 1.60 -12.45
C PHE A 252 6.34 0.77 -13.09
N THR A 253 6.59 -0.42 -12.52
CA THR A 253 7.45 -1.41 -13.17
C THR A 253 6.84 -1.78 -14.52
N PRO A 254 7.62 -1.76 -15.63
CA PRO A 254 7.10 -2.09 -16.95
C PRO A 254 6.42 -3.46 -17.00
N LEU A 255 5.30 -3.54 -17.73
CA LEU A 255 4.55 -4.77 -17.89
C LEU A 255 5.22 -5.70 -18.90
N THR A 256 5.12 -7.00 -18.67
CA THR A 256 5.38 -8.00 -19.71
C THR A 256 4.32 -7.90 -20.82
N ALA A 257 4.66 -8.32 -22.03
CA ALA A 257 3.72 -8.26 -23.16
C ALA A 257 2.35 -8.94 -22.88
N PRO A 258 2.27 -10.10 -22.20
CA PRO A 258 0.98 -10.67 -21.81
C PRO A 258 0.16 -9.79 -20.87
N LEU A 259 0.78 -9.21 -19.84
CA LEU A 259 0.09 -8.33 -18.89
C LEU A 259 -0.37 -7.04 -19.59
N LEU A 260 0.46 -6.46 -20.45
CA LEU A 260 0.08 -5.27 -21.23
C LEU A 260 -1.14 -5.54 -22.12
N ARG A 261 -1.24 -6.72 -22.75
CA ARG A 261 -2.44 -7.11 -23.51
C ARG A 261 -3.69 -7.14 -22.65
N ILE A 262 -3.60 -7.68 -21.42
CA ILE A 262 -4.71 -7.74 -20.47
C ILE A 262 -5.13 -6.33 -20.06
N HIS A 263 -4.18 -5.47 -19.69
CA HIS A 263 -4.46 -4.07 -19.33
C HIS A 263 -5.18 -3.31 -20.45
N ARG A 264 -4.70 -3.45 -21.70
CA ARG A 264 -5.34 -2.84 -22.87
C ARG A 264 -6.74 -3.40 -23.16
N ALA A 265 -6.93 -4.70 -22.97
CA ALA A 265 -8.24 -5.32 -23.16
C ALA A 265 -9.26 -4.83 -22.14
N LEU A 266 -8.87 -4.76 -20.86
CA LEU A 266 -9.69 -4.18 -19.79
C LEU A 266 -10.01 -2.72 -20.09
N LYS A 267 -9.00 -1.92 -20.45
CA LYS A 267 -9.18 -0.51 -20.77
C LYS A 267 -10.18 -0.30 -21.90
N ARG A 268 -10.07 -1.04 -23.01
CA ARG A 268 -11.04 -0.98 -24.12
C ARG A 268 -12.44 -1.42 -23.74
N GLN A 269 -12.57 -2.39 -22.83
CA GLN A 269 -13.87 -2.87 -22.39
C GLN A 269 -14.62 -1.84 -21.55
N PHE A 270 -13.92 -1.22 -20.60
CA PHE A 270 -14.50 -0.25 -19.67
C PHE A 270 -14.53 1.17 -20.22
N ASP A 271 -13.63 1.53 -21.12
CA ASP A 271 -13.48 2.88 -21.64
C ASP A 271 -13.05 2.84 -23.11
N PRO A 272 -13.95 2.44 -24.03
CA PRO A 272 -13.64 2.30 -25.45
C PRO A 272 -13.26 3.63 -26.12
N ALA A 273 -13.76 4.76 -25.60
CA ALA A 273 -13.40 6.10 -26.07
C ALA A 273 -12.10 6.62 -25.44
N GLY A 274 -11.54 5.91 -24.45
CA GLY A 274 -10.36 6.32 -23.71
C GLY A 274 -10.57 7.59 -22.88
N ALA A 275 -11.78 7.96 -22.49
CA ALA A 275 -12.05 9.22 -21.79
C ALA A 275 -11.33 9.34 -20.42
N PHE A 276 -11.06 8.23 -19.74
CA PHE A 276 -10.58 8.24 -18.36
C PHE A 276 -9.05 8.10 -18.27
N ASN A 277 -8.38 9.02 -17.56
CA ASN A 277 -7.01 8.88 -17.05
C ASN A 277 -6.01 8.17 -18.00
N ARG A 278 -6.00 8.58 -19.29
CA ARG A 278 -5.08 8.03 -20.30
C ARG A 278 -3.64 8.14 -19.85
N GLY A 279 -2.84 7.09 -20.02
CA GLY A 279 -1.42 7.10 -19.67
C GLY A 279 -1.14 7.21 -18.16
N ARG A 280 -2.16 7.18 -17.30
CA ARG A 280 -1.99 7.36 -15.85
C ARG A 280 -1.25 6.22 -15.17
N MET A 281 -1.46 4.99 -15.63
CA MET A 281 -0.71 3.82 -15.17
C MET A 281 0.46 3.51 -16.11
N TYR A 282 0.17 3.26 -17.39
CA TYR A 282 1.16 2.96 -18.40
C TYR A 282 0.84 3.81 -19.62
N ALA A 283 1.85 4.44 -20.22
CA ALA A 283 1.66 5.29 -21.40
C ALA A 283 0.96 4.55 -22.55
N GLU A 284 1.14 3.23 -22.64
CA GLU A 284 0.57 2.43 -23.72
C GLU A 284 -0.82 1.80 -23.42
N VAL A 285 -1.48 2.22 -22.33
CA VAL A 285 -2.83 1.81 -21.89
C VAL A 285 -3.77 3.02 -21.81
#